data_AF-A0A965YLK3-F1
#
_entry.id   AF-A0A965YLK3-F1
#
_cell.length_a   1.000
_cell.length_b   1.000
_cell.length_c   1.000
_cell.angle_alpha   90.00
_cell.angle_beta   90.00
_cell.angle_gamma   90.00
#
_symmetry.space_group_name_H-M   'P 1'
#
loop_
_entity.id
_entity.type
_entity.pdbx_description
1 polymer ?
#
loop_
_entity_poly.entity_id
_entity_poly.type
_entity_poly.pdbx_seq_one_letter_code
_entity_poly.pdbx_strand_id
1 'polypeptide(L)'
;DDIEVRLCVPPTSVIISPNDTVCKNQTVTLEGQFTNDGTFTEPLTYKWFKSATASYNQSDWTEVAIGQTLTISSAQSSDAGFYRVAVASAGSIDLVNCRSMSDIVSLTVQDCQVYFLVVSEDTAICSGSSVELQASGAVSYSWSPAIGLSSTTIANPIASPTTTTTYTVTGTMVNSSTLSDLVTVFVLANTTTELKDTICLNDSYVENGFNLPVQTEAGDKIFSLNLLSQNGCDSIVQLNLLVLPKYETARQVFIEQGESIQIDNKTYSFPTEVTSRYMSVSGCDSVIITTINWKYDSSECDELIPDKYFSPNNDNIQDTWNIKNIECYEDYVVEIFDRFSKLLIRYDGNFTPWNGIYSGHPEPATDYWYVIT
;
A
#
# COMPACT_ATOMS: atom_id res chain seq x y z
N ASP A 1 17.39 91.73 -41.93
CA ASP A 1 18.14 90.51 -41.59
C ASP A 1 18.20 90.40 -40.09
N ASP A 2 17.37 89.53 -39.53
CA ASP A 2 17.36 89.28 -38.09
C ASP A 2 18.43 88.23 -37.78
N ILE A 3 19.31 88.55 -36.84
CA ILE A 3 20.30 87.61 -36.31
C ILE A 3 19.67 86.91 -35.12
N GLU A 4 19.33 85.64 -35.28
CA GLU A 4 18.95 84.77 -34.17
C GLU A 4 20.20 84.19 -33.50
N VAL A 5 20.32 84.37 -32.20
CA VAL A 5 21.32 83.69 -31.36
C VAL A 5 20.59 82.70 -30.48
N ARG A 6 20.94 81.43 -30.59
CA ARG A 6 20.28 80.32 -29.87
C ARG A 6 21.19 79.77 -28.78
N LEU A 7 20.59 79.32 -27.68
CA LEU A 7 21.32 78.71 -26.58
C LEU A 7 21.80 77.31 -26.99
N CYS A 8 23.07 77.01 -26.75
CA CYS A 8 23.58 75.65 -26.83
C CYS A 8 23.10 74.92 -25.57
N VAL A 9 22.10 74.05 -25.75
CA VAL A 9 21.40 73.14 -24.81
C VAL A 9 21.98 73.03 -23.37
N PRO A 10 21.18 73.20 -22.29
CA PRO A 10 21.60 73.02 -20.87
C PRO A 10 21.91 71.54 -20.49
N PRO A 11 22.40 71.23 -19.26
CA PRO A 11 23.11 69.97 -18.97
C PRO A 11 22.21 68.74 -19.07
N THR A 12 22.79 67.66 -19.57
CA THR A 12 22.14 66.37 -19.77
C THR A 12 22.69 65.34 -18.81
N SER A 13 21.83 64.56 -18.18
CA SER A 13 22.24 63.40 -17.38
C SER A 13 21.95 62.11 -18.13
N VAL A 14 22.56 61.01 -17.69
CA VAL A 14 22.28 59.68 -18.23
C VAL A 14 21.66 58.83 -17.13
N ILE A 15 20.54 58.20 -17.43
CA ILE A 15 19.94 57.15 -16.60
C ILE A 15 20.26 55.81 -17.25
N ILE A 16 20.72 54.85 -16.45
CA ILE A 16 20.93 53.46 -16.89
C ILE A 16 19.85 52.60 -16.25
N SER A 17 19.10 51.87 -17.08
CA SER A 17 18.06 50.94 -16.66
C SER A 17 18.44 49.50 -17.05
N PRO A 18 18.36 48.52 -16.13
CA PRO A 18 17.80 48.64 -14.77
C PRO A 18 18.78 49.25 -13.74
N ASN A 19 20.08 49.19 -13.98
CA ASN A 19 21.14 49.74 -13.14
C ASN A 19 22.46 49.82 -13.93
N ASP A 20 23.51 50.37 -13.32
CA ASP A 20 24.86 50.50 -13.89
C ASP A 20 25.69 49.19 -13.89
N THR A 21 25.18 48.11 -13.29
CA THR A 21 25.85 46.81 -13.19
C THR A 21 24.91 45.68 -13.62
N VAL A 22 25.06 45.23 -14.88
CA VAL A 22 24.17 44.25 -15.50
C VAL A 22 24.86 42.91 -15.72
N CYS A 23 24.06 41.85 -15.82
CA CYS A 23 24.53 40.53 -16.17
C CYS A 23 24.80 40.41 -17.68
N LYS A 24 25.70 39.51 -18.09
CA LYS A 24 25.78 39.09 -19.49
C LYS A 24 24.41 38.61 -19.99
N ASN A 25 24.11 38.91 -21.24
CA ASN A 25 22.85 38.62 -21.94
C ASN A 25 21.61 39.37 -21.42
N GLN A 26 21.75 40.26 -20.42
CA GLN A 26 20.66 41.16 -20.06
C GLN A 26 20.56 42.32 -21.06
N THR A 27 19.33 42.80 -21.24
CA THR A 27 19.08 44.06 -21.93
C THR A 27 19.37 45.23 -21.00
N VAL A 28 20.16 46.19 -21.46
CA VAL A 28 20.41 47.45 -20.75
C VAL A 28 20.08 48.64 -21.66
N THR A 29 19.47 49.67 -21.09
CA THR A 29 19.16 50.92 -21.80
C THR A 29 19.81 52.08 -21.09
N LEU A 30 20.61 52.85 -21.82
CA LEU A 30 21.11 54.15 -21.41
C LEU A 30 20.22 55.22 -22.04
N GLU A 31 19.69 56.13 -21.24
CA GLU A 31 18.78 57.18 -21.68
C GLU A 31 19.35 58.55 -21.34
N GLY A 32 19.47 59.41 -22.36
CA GLY A 32 19.84 60.80 -22.18
C GLY A 32 18.64 61.60 -21.68
N GLN A 33 18.74 62.13 -20.47
CA GLN A 33 17.73 62.99 -19.87
C GLN A 33 18.03 64.44 -20.18
N PHE A 34 17.03 65.13 -20.71
CA PHE A 34 17.05 66.56 -20.96
C PHE A 34 15.93 67.23 -20.18
N THR A 35 16.29 68.15 -19.29
CA THR A 35 15.31 68.97 -18.59
C THR A 35 15.11 70.27 -19.36
N ASN A 36 13.99 70.34 -20.09
CA ASN A 36 13.56 71.58 -20.75
C ASN A 36 12.92 72.51 -19.72
N ASP A 37 13.46 73.71 -19.54
CA ASP A 37 12.86 74.77 -18.71
C ASP A 37 11.71 75.52 -19.41
N GLY A 38 11.32 75.05 -20.61
CA GLY A 38 10.25 75.61 -21.43
C GLY A 38 10.76 76.61 -22.48
N THR A 39 12.05 76.92 -22.50
CA THR A 39 12.65 77.84 -23.48
C THR A 39 13.13 77.16 -24.76
N PHE A 40 13.27 75.83 -24.74
CA PHE A 40 13.76 75.07 -25.89
C PHE A 40 12.61 74.45 -26.68
N THR A 41 12.39 74.90 -27.92
CA THR A 41 11.27 74.46 -28.78
C THR A 41 11.71 73.64 -29.99
N GLU A 42 13.02 73.59 -30.25
CA GLU A 42 13.58 72.84 -31.37
C GLU A 42 13.63 71.34 -31.07
N PRO A 43 13.53 70.47 -32.09
CA PRO A 43 13.75 69.04 -31.89
C PRO A 43 15.20 68.77 -31.47
N LEU A 44 15.38 67.89 -30.49
CA LEU A 44 16.68 67.48 -29.99
C LEU A 44 17.23 66.31 -30.81
N THR A 45 18.54 66.31 -31.01
CA THR A 45 19.29 65.19 -31.55
C THR A 45 20.30 64.73 -30.52
N TYR A 46 20.47 63.41 -30.42
CA TYR A 46 21.32 62.75 -29.44
C TYR A 46 22.34 61.89 -30.17
N LYS A 47 23.60 61.93 -29.73
CA LYS A 47 24.69 61.08 -30.24
C LYS A 47 25.47 60.47 -29.08
N TRP A 48 25.52 59.14 -29.02
CA TRP A 48 26.17 58.38 -27.96
C TRP A 48 27.62 58.10 -28.30
N PHE A 49 28.48 58.24 -27.28
CA PHE A 49 29.90 57.96 -27.38
C PHE A 49 30.33 56.94 -26.33
N LYS A 50 31.23 56.03 -26.73
CA LYS A 50 31.89 55.06 -25.85
C LYS A 50 33.40 55.29 -25.85
N SER A 51 34.01 55.28 -24.66
CA SER A 51 35.46 55.40 -24.49
C SER A 51 36.18 54.12 -24.90
N ALA A 52 37.30 54.23 -25.63
CA ALA A 52 38.15 53.09 -25.99
C ALA A 52 39.09 52.65 -24.85
N THR A 53 39.32 53.52 -23.85
CA THR A 53 40.16 53.23 -22.68
C THR A 53 39.39 53.43 -21.38
N ALA A 54 39.74 52.67 -20.34
CA ALA A 54 39.11 52.73 -19.01
C ALA A 54 39.53 53.95 -18.17
N SER A 55 40.07 55.00 -18.80
CA SER A 55 40.61 56.19 -18.15
C SER A 55 40.14 57.44 -18.89
N TYR A 56 39.85 58.53 -18.17
CA TYR A 56 39.47 59.81 -18.77
C TYR A 56 40.64 60.35 -19.63
N ASN A 57 40.60 60.09 -20.94
CA ASN A 57 41.43 60.77 -21.92
C ASN A 57 40.51 61.42 -22.96
N GLN A 58 40.70 62.72 -23.23
CA GLN A 58 39.78 63.54 -24.02
C GLN A 58 39.71 63.18 -25.51
N SER A 59 40.54 62.24 -25.99
CA SER A 59 40.73 61.95 -27.42
C SER A 59 40.15 60.61 -27.91
N ASP A 60 39.76 59.68 -27.03
CA ASP A 60 39.47 58.29 -27.39
C ASP A 60 37.98 57.91 -27.35
N TRP A 61 37.10 58.76 -27.91
CA TRP A 61 35.66 58.53 -27.93
C TRP A 61 35.17 58.13 -29.32
N THR A 62 34.48 56.99 -29.40
CA THR A 62 33.87 56.49 -30.64
C THR A 62 32.36 56.65 -30.58
N GLU A 63 31.76 57.09 -31.69
CA GLU A 63 30.31 57.14 -31.84
C GLU A 63 29.76 55.72 -31.90
N VAL A 64 28.71 55.43 -31.12
CA VAL A 64 28.12 54.09 -31.02
C VAL A 64 26.62 54.05 -31.33
N ALA A 65 25.90 55.17 -31.20
CA ALA A 65 24.49 55.24 -31.55
C ALA A 65 23.99 56.69 -31.71
N ILE A 66 22.83 56.84 -32.33
CA ILE A 66 22.06 58.08 -32.43
C ILE A 66 20.66 57.79 -31.89
N GLY A 67 20.10 58.73 -31.12
CA GLY A 67 18.79 58.59 -30.50
C GLY A 67 18.85 58.87 -29.00
N GLN A 68 17.71 59.25 -28.42
CA GLN A 68 17.64 59.58 -27.00
C GLN A 68 18.06 58.41 -26.11
N THR A 69 17.84 57.18 -26.58
CA THR A 69 18.23 55.94 -25.92
C THR A 69 19.29 55.18 -26.72
N LEU A 70 20.18 54.52 -25.99
CA LEU A 70 21.07 53.46 -26.47
C LEU A 70 20.65 52.16 -25.78
N THR A 71 20.13 51.20 -26.55
CA THR A 71 19.73 49.89 -26.03
C THR A 71 20.71 48.82 -26.49
N ILE A 72 21.27 48.09 -25.52
CA ILE A 72 22.08 46.90 -25.75
C ILE A 72 21.19 45.71 -25.40
N SER A 73 20.69 44.97 -26.40
CA SER A 73 19.71 43.90 -26.19
C SER A 73 20.27 42.68 -25.46
N SER A 74 21.58 42.42 -25.56
CA SER A 74 22.25 41.26 -24.95
C SER A 74 23.68 41.62 -24.56
N ALA A 75 23.84 42.24 -23.38
CA ALA A 75 25.13 42.77 -22.92
C ALA A 75 26.24 41.72 -22.89
N GLN A 76 27.41 42.06 -23.41
CA GLN A 76 28.63 41.24 -23.40
C GLN A 76 29.74 41.95 -22.61
N SER A 77 30.81 41.24 -22.24
CA SER A 77 31.96 41.86 -21.56
C SER A 77 32.60 43.00 -22.37
N SER A 78 32.51 42.95 -23.70
CA SER A 78 32.96 44.03 -24.58
C SER A 78 32.14 45.31 -24.44
N ASP A 79 30.91 45.23 -23.93
CA ASP A 79 30.01 46.38 -23.75
C ASP A 79 30.30 47.16 -22.47
N ALA A 80 31.02 46.56 -21.51
CA ALA A 80 31.48 47.27 -20.33
C ALA A 80 32.40 48.45 -20.72
N GLY A 81 32.30 49.55 -19.98
CA GLY A 81 33.10 50.74 -20.23
C GLY A 81 32.37 52.04 -19.90
N PHE A 82 32.92 53.15 -20.39
CA PHE A 82 32.41 54.49 -20.11
C PHE A 82 31.62 55.04 -21.29
N TYR A 83 30.47 55.62 -20.98
CA TYR A 83 29.53 56.20 -21.94
C TYR A 83 29.23 57.65 -21.60
N ARG A 84 28.91 58.43 -22.63
CA ARG A 84 28.33 59.77 -22.51
C ARG A 84 27.51 60.07 -23.74
N VAL A 85 26.54 60.98 -23.62
CA VAL A 85 25.69 61.42 -24.73
C VAL A 85 25.93 62.89 -25.02
N ALA A 86 26.00 63.23 -26.31
CA ALA A 86 25.92 64.60 -26.77
C ALA A 86 24.48 64.93 -27.13
N VAL A 87 24.04 66.14 -26.80
CA VAL A 87 22.71 66.63 -27.15
C VAL A 87 22.81 68.03 -27.75
N ALA A 88 22.10 68.23 -28.86
CA ALA A 88 22.03 69.51 -29.56
C ALA A 88 20.66 69.68 -30.23
N SER A 89 20.37 70.88 -30.72
CA SER A 89 19.28 71.07 -31.68
C SER A 89 19.55 70.27 -32.96
N ALA A 90 18.48 69.88 -33.66
CA ALA A 90 18.59 69.22 -34.95
C ALA A 90 19.50 70.00 -35.91
N GLY A 91 20.41 69.29 -36.57
CA GLY A 91 21.41 69.87 -37.48
C GLY A 91 22.68 70.41 -36.81
N SER A 92 22.73 70.52 -35.47
CA SER A 92 23.88 71.13 -34.75
C SER A 92 24.76 70.11 -34.00
N ILE A 93 24.42 68.82 -34.01
CA ILE A 93 25.06 67.81 -33.14
C ILE A 93 26.56 67.60 -33.41
N ASP A 94 27.02 67.87 -34.63
CA ASP A 94 28.43 67.73 -35.00
C ASP A 94 29.24 69.01 -34.75
N LEU A 95 28.58 70.13 -34.47
CA LEU A 95 29.23 71.39 -34.09
C LEU A 95 29.66 71.29 -32.63
N VAL A 96 30.97 71.12 -32.40
CA VAL A 96 31.56 70.90 -31.06
C VAL A 96 31.18 72.01 -30.07
N ASN A 97 31.07 73.25 -30.54
CA ASN A 97 30.68 74.42 -29.75
C ASN A 97 29.16 74.58 -29.56
N CYS A 98 28.34 73.79 -30.27
CA CYS A 98 26.88 73.89 -30.22
C CYS A 98 26.18 72.62 -29.72
N ARG A 99 26.91 71.76 -29.01
CA ARG A 99 26.35 70.59 -28.32
C ARG A 99 26.73 70.58 -26.84
N SER A 100 25.83 70.07 -26.02
CA SER A 100 26.08 69.76 -24.61
C SER A 100 26.53 68.31 -24.49
N MET A 101 27.43 68.03 -23.55
CA MET A 101 27.85 66.66 -23.24
C MET A 101 27.33 66.31 -21.85
N SER A 102 26.83 65.09 -21.69
CA SER A 102 26.53 64.56 -20.36
C SER A 102 27.78 64.33 -19.53
N ASP A 103 27.57 64.16 -18.22
CA ASP A 103 28.53 63.48 -17.37
C ASP A 103 28.83 62.07 -17.90
N ILE A 104 30.00 61.55 -17.52
CA ILE A 104 30.44 60.22 -17.89
C ILE A 104 29.80 59.21 -16.94
N VAL A 105 29.18 58.18 -17.50
CA VAL A 105 28.65 57.04 -16.75
C VAL A 105 29.43 55.77 -17.08
N SER A 106 29.56 54.88 -16.10
CA SER A 106 30.18 53.56 -16.29
C SER A 106 29.12 52.47 -16.38
N LEU A 107 29.26 51.59 -17.36
CA LEU A 107 28.50 50.33 -17.43
C LEU A 107 29.42 49.17 -17.07
N THR A 108 29.03 48.40 -16.06
CA THR A 108 29.68 47.14 -15.70
C THR A 108 28.86 45.98 -16.22
N VAL A 109 29.51 45.04 -16.92
CA VAL A 109 28.90 43.79 -17.37
C VAL A 109 29.61 42.62 -16.71
N GLN A 110 28.89 41.84 -15.91
CA GLN A 110 29.45 40.72 -15.15
C GLN A 110 28.77 39.39 -15.49
N ASP A 111 29.47 38.29 -15.21
CA ASP A 111 28.85 36.96 -15.20
C ASP A 111 27.97 36.82 -13.96
N CYS A 112 26.67 36.69 -14.16
CA CYS A 112 25.76 36.38 -13.06
C CYS A 112 25.63 34.87 -12.91
N GLN A 113 25.88 34.40 -11.69
CA GLN A 113 25.65 33.00 -11.34
C GLN A 113 24.15 32.71 -11.40
N VAL A 114 23.78 31.76 -12.26
CA VAL A 114 22.46 31.16 -12.27
C VAL A 114 22.48 29.92 -11.39
N TYR A 115 21.52 29.84 -10.49
CA TYR A 115 21.36 28.71 -9.59
C TYR A 115 20.13 27.93 -10.01
N PHE A 116 20.23 26.60 -9.97
CA PHE A 116 19.12 25.71 -10.26
C PHE A 116 19.05 24.62 -9.19
N LEU A 117 17.82 24.25 -8.84
CA LEU A 117 17.51 23.11 -7.99
C LEU A 117 16.98 22.01 -8.90
N VAL A 118 17.60 20.83 -8.88
CA VAL A 118 17.13 19.66 -9.62
C VAL A 118 16.48 18.70 -8.64
N VAL A 119 15.27 18.25 -8.93
CA VAL A 119 14.50 17.32 -8.10
C VAL A 119 14.07 16.12 -8.94
N SER A 120 13.97 14.96 -8.31
CA SER A 120 13.44 13.75 -8.95
C SER A 120 12.03 13.97 -9.49
N GLU A 121 11.72 13.35 -10.62
CA GLU A 121 10.38 13.28 -11.19
C GLU A 121 9.38 12.61 -10.23
N ASP A 122 8.09 12.86 -10.47
CA ASP A 122 7.01 12.18 -9.77
C ASP A 122 7.08 10.66 -9.94
N THR A 123 6.73 9.93 -8.89
CA THR A 123 6.89 8.46 -8.84
C THR A 123 5.75 7.78 -8.10
N ALA A 124 5.58 6.48 -8.33
CA ALA A 124 4.58 5.66 -7.67
C ALA A 124 5.23 4.57 -6.82
N ILE A 125 4.68 4.36 -5.64
CA ILE A 125 5.02 3.27 -4.73
C ILE A 125 3.77 2.50 -4.33
N CYS A 126 3.94 1.27 -3.87
CA CYS A 126 2.86 0.55 -3.21
C CYS A 126 2.69 0.97 -1.78
N SER A 127 1.46 0.78 -1.30
CA SER A 127 1.17 0.85 0.13
C SER A 127 2.19 0.01 0.92
N GLY A 128 2.91 0.65 1.83
CA GLY A 128 3.95 0.04 2.66
C GLY A 128 5.35 -0.06 2.04
N SER A 129 5.53 0.35 0.78
CA SER A 129 6.85 0.45 0.14
C SER A 129 7.50 1.82 0.37
N SER A 130 8.72 2.01 -0.15
CA SER A 130 9.44 3.29 -0.07
C SER A 130 10.23 3.58 -1.34
N VAL A 131 10.60 4.85 -1.53
CA VAL A 131 11.42 5.34 -2.65
C VAL A 131 12.42 6.37 -2.14
N GLU A 132 13.63 6.41 -2.69
CA GLU A 132 14.59 7.47 -2.42
C GLU A 132 14.30 8.67 -3.35
N LEU A 133 13.94 9.81 -2.76
CA LEU A 133 13.81 11.07 -3.49
C LEU A 133 15.20 11.64 -3.76
N GLN A 134 15.36 12.42 -4.83
CA GLN A 134 16.66 13.02 -5.15
C GLN A 134 16.51 14.53 -5.30
N ALA A 135 17.41 15.28 -4.66
CA ALA A 135 17.56 16.71 -4.90
C ALA A 135 19.04 17.10 -5.01
N SER A 136 19.36 18.03 -5.90
CA SER A 136 20.73 18.50 -6.08
C SER A 136 20.79 19.98 -6.51
N GLY A 137 21.96 20.59 -6.38
CA GLY A 137 22.22 21.98 -6.76
C GLY A 137 22.32 22.95 -5.59
N ALA A 138 21.77 22.62 -4.41
CA ALA A 138 21.81 23.46 -3.22
C ALA A 138 22.87 23.04 -2.17
N VAL A 139 23.21 23.97 -1.28
CA VAL A 139 24.15 23.77 -0.15
C VAL A 139 23.46 23.09 1.04
N SER A 140 22.18 23.39 1.26
CA SER A 140 21.33 22.74 2.26
C SER A 140 19.91 22.54 1.74
N TYR A 141 19.20 21.58 2.33
CA TYR A 141 17.87 21.15 1.88
C TYR A 141 16.88 21.19 3.06
N SER A 142 15.62 21.44 2.76
CA SER A 142 14.50 21.37 3.70
C SER A 142 13.28 20.80 2.99
N TRP A 143 12.73 19.69 3.50
CA TRP A 143 11.58 18.99 2.93
C TRP A 143 10.33 19.15 3.80
N SER A 144 9.17 19.29 3.16
CA SER A 144 7.85 19.35 3.81
C SER A 144 6.78 18.70 2.92
N PRO A 145 5.80 17.95 3.46
CA PRO A 145 5.65 17.60 4.87
C PRO A 145 6.69 16.58 5.33
N ALA A 146 6.92 16.50 6.64
CA ALA A 146 7.87 15.52 7.23
C ALA A 146 7.33 14.07 7.25
N ILE A 147 6.04 13.89 7.00
CA ILE A 147 5.38 12.58 7.12
C ILE A 147 5.92 11.59 6.10
N GLY A 148 6.32 10.41 6.57
CA GLY A 148 6.87 9.36 5.72
C GLY A 148 8.29 9.66 5.19
N LEU A 149 8.95 10.75 5.57
CA LEU A 149 10.35 11.00 5.17
C LEU A 149 11.33 10.47 6.22
N SER A 150 12.43 9.87 5.79
CA SER A 150 13.52 9.44 6.68
C SER A 150 14.27 10.61 7.32
N SER A 151 14.29 11.77 6.65
CA SER A 151 14.84 13.03 7.14
C SER A 151 14.27 14.18 6.32
N THR A 152 14.15 15.35 6.92
CA THR A 152 13.71 16.57 6.22
C THR A 152 14.85 17.46 5.77
N THR A 153 16.11 17.15 6.07
CA THR A 153 17.24 18.09 5.88
C THR A 153 18.35 17.60 4.96
N ILE A 154 18.25 16.36 4.48
CA ILE A 154 19.22 15.78 3.55
C ILE A 154 18.75 15.93 2.09
N ALA A 155 19.70 15.87 1.17
CA ALA A 155 19.43 15.94 -0.27
C ALA A 155 18.51 14.81 -0.75
N ASN A 156 18.79 13.57 -0.30
CA ASN A 156 18.10 12.37 -0.77
C ASN A 156 17.42 11.62 0.39
N PRO A 157 16.23 12.05 0.83
CA PRO A 157 15.47 11.31 1.84
C PRO A 157 14.76 10.10 1.23
N ILE A 158 14.53 9.09 2.07
CA ILE A 158 13.66 7.96 1.74
C ILE A 158 12.23 8.38 2.10
N ALA A 159 11.32 8.31 1.14
CA ALA A 159 9.90 8.58 1.28
C ALA A 159 9.10 7.25 1.34
N SER A 160 8.30 7.08 2.39
CA SER A 160 7.36 5.99 2.63
C SER A 160 5.98 6.49 3.11
N PRO A 161 5.33 7.41 2.37
CA PRO A 161 4.01 7.90 2.74
C PRO A 161 2.94 6.80 2.70
N THR A 162 1.92 6.91 3.54
CA THR A 162 0.78 5.98 3.58
C THR A 162 -0.37 6.37 2.64
N THR A 163 -0.36 7.61 2.14
CA THR A 163 -1.30 8.14 1.15
C THR A 163 -0.54 8.99 0.15
N THR A 164 -1.05 9.16 -1.08
CA THR A 164 -0.40 10.00 -2.10
C THR A 164 -0.03 11.36 -1.52
N THR A 165 1.26 11.66 -1.50
CA THR A 165 1.80 12.83 -0.81
C THR A 165 2.67 13.61 -1.79
N THR A 166 2.47 14.93 -1.84
CA THR A 166 3.36 15.85 -2.56
C THR A 166 4.31 16.49 -1.57
N TYR A 167 5.60 16.31 -1.80
CA TYR A 167 6.66 16.91 -1.02
C TYR A 167 7.18 18.17 -1.73
N THR A 168 7.42 19.22 -0.94
CA THR A 168 8.15 20.41 -1.34
C THR A 168 9.57 20.31 -0.80
N VAL A 169 10.56 20.43 -1.67
CA VAL A 169 11.95 20.63 -1.28
C VAL A 169 12.33 22.08 -1.47
N THR A 170 12.98 22.66 -0.46
CA THR A 170 13.57 23.99 -0.50
C THR A 170 15.07 23.87 -0.35
N GLY A 171 15.80 24.29 -1.38
CA GLY A 171 17.26 24.33 -1.40
C GLY A 171 17.79 25.73 -1.09
N THR A 172 18.75 25.84 -0.17
CA THR A 172 19.50 27.09 0.06
C THR A 172 20.78 27.08 -0.77
N MET A 173 20.92 28.06 -1.66
CA MET A 173 22.05 28.22 -2.56
C MET A 173 23.24 28.89 -1.85
N VAL A 174 24.42 28.85 -2.48
CA VAL A 174 25.66 29.43 -1.92
C VAL A 174 25.58 30.94 -1.68
N ASN A 175 24.72 31.65 -2.40
CA ASN A 175 24.45 33.07 -2.21
C ASN A 175 23.34 33.35 -1.17
N SER A 176 22.93 32.35 -0.39
CA SER A 176 21.83 32.41 0.57
C SER A 176 20.44 32.62 -0.03
N SER A 177 20.30 32.59 -1.37
CA SER A 177 18.97 32.55 -1.99
C SER A 177 18.33 31.17 -1.81
N THR A 178 17.00 31.11 -1.87
CA THR A 178 16.25 29.86 -1.77
C THR A 178 15.52 29.57 -3.07
N LEU A 179 15.54 28.31 -3.48
CA LEU A 179 14.75 27.78 -4.58
C LEU A 179 13.91 26.63 -4.04
N SER A 180 12.71 26.44 -4.58
CA SER A 180 11.82 25.36 -4.18
C SER A 180 11.22 24.65 -5.39
N ASP A 181 10.95 23.36 -5.22
CA ASP A 181 10.31 22.52 -6.23
C ASP A 181 9.47 21.42 -5.55
N LEU A 182 8.64 20.73 -6.34
CA LEU A 182 7.71 19.71 -5.89
C LEU A 182 8.05 18.34 -6.47
N VAL A 183 7.76 17.29 -5.70
CA VAL A 183 7.72 15.90 -6.16
C VAL A 183 6.55 15.18 -5.53
N THR A 184 5.74 14.50 -6.32
CA THR A 184 4.61 13.71 -5.87
C THR A 184 4.97 12.23 -5.83
N VAL A 185 4.71 11.61 -4.66
CA VAL A 185 4.79 10.16 -4.46
C VAL A 185 3.36 9.62 -4.42
N PHE A 186 2.94 8.94 -5.49
CA PHE A 186 1.65 8.27 -5.59
C PHE A 186 1.67 6.96 -4.79
N VAL A 187 0.71 6.79 -3.87
CA VAL A 187 0.55 5.54 -3.12
C VAL A 187 -0.56 4.73 -3.76
N LEU A 188 -0.17 3.64 -4.41
CA LEU A 188 -1.08 2.70 -5.03
C LEU A 188 -1.53 1.66 -3.99
N ALA A 189 -2.84 1.41 -3.93
CA ALA A 189 -3.40 0.37 -3.08
C ALA A 189 -3.15 -1.01 -3.68
N ASN A 190 -2.95 -2.00 -2.82
CA ASN A 190 -2.91 -3.40 -3.25
C ASN A 190 -4.33 -3.80 -3.65
N THR A 191 -4.49 -4.44 -4.80
CA THR A 191 -5.80 -4.93 -5.26
C THR A 191 -6.05 -6.32 -4.71
N THR A 192 -7.12 -6.48 -3.92
CA THR A 192 -7.54 -7.80 -3.45
C THR A 192 -8.66 -8.33 -4.34
N THR A 193 -8.46 -9.50 -4.94
CA THR A 193 -9.51 -10.24 -5.64
C THR A 193 -10.02 -11.34 -4.71
N GLU A 194 -11.30 -11.29 -4.37
CA GLU A 194 -11.94 -12.34 -3.59
C GLU A 194 -12.51 -13.43 -4.50
N LEU A 195 -12.10 -14.67 -4.24
CA LEU A 195 -12.68 -15.87 -4.79
C LEU A 195 -13.45 -16.60 -3.69
N LYS A 196 -14.56 -17.23 -4.09
CA LYS A 196 -15.36 -18.08 -3.22
C LYS A 196 -15.53 -19.41 -3.90
N ASP A 197 -15.24 -20.47 -3.16
CA ASP A 197 -15.40 -21.83 -3.66
C ASP A 197 -15.81 -22.77 -2.53
N THR A 198 -16.23 -23.98 -2.88
CA THR A 198 -16.72 -24.97 -1.93
C THR A 198 -16.21 -26.35 -2.32
N ILE A 199 -15.64 -27.07 -1.33
CA ILE A 199 -15.23 -28.47 -1.48
C ILE A 199 -15.77 -29.30 -0.32
N CYS A 200 -15.69 -30.62 -0.44
CA CYS A 200 -16.05 -31.50 0.66
C CYS A 200 -14.84 -31.85 1.53
N LEU A 201 -15.10 -32.24 2.77
CA LEU A 201 -14.09 -32.78 3.67
C LEU A 201 -13.34 -33.94 3.00
N ASN A 202 -12.02 -34.01 3.21
CA ASN A 202 -11.09 -34.94 2.58
C ASN A 202 -10.86 -34.75 1.07
N ASP A 203 -11.34 -33.66 0.48
CA ASP A 203 -10.94 -33.26 -0.87
C ASP A 203 -9.75 -32.27 -0.81
N SER A 204 -8.97 -32.20 -1.89
CA SER A 204 -7.94 -31.18 -2.12
C SER A 204 -8.47 -30.06 -3.03
N TYR A 205 -7.74 -28.94 -3.13
CA TYR A 205 -8.13 -27.81 -3.98
C TYR A 205 -6.99 -27.40 -4.90
N VAL A 206 -7.19 -27.46 -6.22
CA VAL A 206 -6.14 -27.19 -7.23
C VAL A 206 -6.54 -26.16 -8.29
N GLU A 207 -7.60 -25.41 -8.03
CA GLU A 207 -8.16 -24.43 -8.96
C GLU A 207 -7.66 -23.01 -8.65
N ASN A 208 -7.86 -22.08 -9.58
CA ASN A 208 -7.60 -20.65 -9.39
C ASN A 208 -6.17 -20.29 -8.93
N GLY A 209 -5.18 -21.12 -9.27
CA GLY A 209 -3.78 -20.93 -8.89
C GLY A 209 -3.43 -21.36 -7.46
N PHE A 210 -4.38 -21.89 -6.70
CA PHE A 210 -4.14 -22.51 -5.41
C PHE A 210 -3.82 -24.01 -5.60
N ASN A 211 -2.94 -24.56 -4.77
CA ASN A 211 -2.67 -25.99 -4.68
C ASN A 211 -2.65 -26.41 -3.21
N LEU A 212 -3.84 -26.51 -2.63
CA LEU A 212 -4.04 -26.80 -1.22
C LEU A 212 -4.08 -28.32 -1.00
N PRO A 213 -3.45 -28.82 0.08
CA PRO A 213 -3.55 -30.22 0.45
C PRO A 213 -4.98 -30.59 0.82
N VAL A 214 -5.19 -31.89 1.04
CA VAL A 214 -6.47 -32.43 1.52
C VAL A 214 -6.93 -31.69 2.78
N GLN A 215 -8.19 -31.26 2.80
CA GLN A 215 -8.78 -30.55 3.94
C GLN A 215 -9.41 -31.53 4.93
N THR A 216 -8.84 -31.63 6.13
CA THR A 216 -9.26 -32.57 7.20
C THR A 216 -10.22 -31.98 8.23
N GLU A 217 -10.57 -30.70 8.10
CA GLU A 217 -11.47 -29.99 9.00
C GLU A 217 -12.51 -29.23 8.20
N ALA A 218 -13.78 -29.31 8.61
CA ALA A 218 -14.90 -28.59 8.01
C ALA A 218 -14.97 -27.14 8.51
N GLY A 219 -15.64 -26.28 7.74
CA GLY A 219 -15.86 -24.87 8.05
C GLY A 219 -15.29 -23.91 7.01
N ASP A 220 -15.41 -22.62 7.29
CA ASP A 220 -14.87 -21.55 6.45
C ASP A 220 -13.36 -21.43 6.62
N LYS A 221 -12.62 -21.46 5.52
CA LYS A 221 -11.17 -21.29 5.47
C LYS A 221 -10.79 -20.13 4.55
N ILE A 222 -9.75 -19.38 4.93
CA ILE A 222 -9.23 -18.26 4.14
C ILE A 222 -7.79 -18.57 3.74
N PHE A 223 -7.51 -18.53 2.44
CA PHE A 223 -6.18 -18.69 1.87
C PHE A 223 -5.82 -17.45 1.05
N SER A 224 -4.53 -17.11 0.97
CA SER A 224 -4.04 -15.98 0.18
C SER A 224 -2.91 -16.41 -0.75
N LEU A 225 -2.93 -15.85 -1.96
CA LEU A 225 -1.85 -15.96 -2.94
C LEU A 225 -1.39 -14.55 -3.31
N ASN A 226 -0.09 -14.30 -3.15
CA ASN A 226 0.53 -13.03 -3.54
C ASN A 226 1.04 -13.15 -4.97
N LEU A 227 0.44 -12.41 -5.90
CA LEU A 227 0.93 -12.34 -7.27
C LEU A 227 1.96 -11.22 -7.39
N LEU A 228 3.23 -11.59 -7.54
CA LEU A 228 4.34 -10.65 -7.73
C LEU A 228 4.28 -10.07 -9.15
N SER A 229 3.97 -8.79 -9.27
CA SER A 229 4.21 -8.04 -10.51
C SER A 229 5.56 -7.31 -10.41
N GLN A 230 6.31 -7.31 -11.51
CA GLN A 230 7.68 -6.76 -11.57
C GLN A 230 7.74 -5.24 -11.33
N ASN A 231 6.59 -4.54 -11.31
CA ASN A 231 6.47 -3.08 -11.17
C ASN A 231 5.41 -2.61 -10.14
N GLY A 232 5.09 -3.44 -9.12
CA GLY A 232 4.44 -3.05 -7.85
C GLY A 232 3.19 -2.16 -7.97
N CYS A 233 1.96 -2.68 -7.87
CA CYS A 233 1.50 -3.33 -6.65
C CYS A 233 0.93 -4.71 -6.86
N ASP A 234 1.20 -5.56 -5.88
CA ASP A 234 0.77 -6.94 -5.89
C ASP A 234 -0.74 -7.03 -5.84
N SER A 235 -1.28 -7.95 -6.64
CA SER A 235 -2.65 -8.38 -6.48
C SER A 235 -2.64 -9.53 -5.48
N ILE A 236 -3.37 -9.36 -4.38
CA ILE A 236 -3.63 -10.45 -3.44
C ILE A 236 -4.88 -11.16 -3.95
N VAL A 237 -4.77 -12.45 -4.26
CA VAL A 237 -5.96 -13.29 -4.48
C VAL A 237 -6.30 -13.95 -3.15
N GLN A 238 -7.49 -13.68 -2.62
CA GLN A 238 -7.99 -14.30 -1.40
C GLN A 238 -9.06 -15.33 -1.75
N LEU A 239 -8.84 -16.58 -1.37
CA LEU A 239 -9.82 -17.66 -1.51
C LEU A 239 -10.55 -17.86 -0.17
N ASN A 240 -11.84 -17.60 -0.16
CA ASN A 240 -12.76 -18.00 0.91
C ASN A 240 -13.32 -19.39 0.53
N LEU A 241 -12.75 -20.44 1.10
CA LEU A 241 -13.08 -21.84 0.82
C LEU A 241 -14.00 -22.39 1.91
N LEU A 242 -15.22 -22.76 1.54
CA LEU A 242 -16.13 -23.49 2.43
C LEU A 242 -15.85 -24.99 2.33
N VAL A 243 -15.41 -25.62 3.43
CA VAL A 243 -15.24 -27.08 3.51
C VAL A 243 -16.47 -27.69 4.16
N LEU A 244 -17.30 -28.36 3.36
CA LEU A 244 -18.52 -29.01 3.82
C LEU A 244 -18.19 -30.35 4.51
N PRO A 245 -18.79 -30.67 5.67
CA PRO A 245 -18.58 -31.94 6.34
C PRO A 245 -19.15 -33.11 5.53
N LYS A 246 -18.47 -34.26 5.57
CA LYS A 246 -19.03 -35.56 5.17
C LYS A 246 -19.51 -36.26 6.43
N TYR A 247 -20.75 -36.73 6.45
CA TYR A 247 -21.29 -37.50 7.56
C TYR A 247 -21.20 -39.00 7.25
N GLU A 248 -20.63 -39.74 8.19
CA GLU A 248 -20.59 -41.20 8.18
C GLU A 248 -21.33 -41.72 9.42
N THR A 249 -22.27 -42.64 9.23
CA THR A 249 -23.03 -43.23 10.32
C THR A 249 -23.07 -44.74 10.17
N ALA A 250 -22.66 -45.46 11.22
CA ALA A 250 -22.76 -46.90 11.30
C ALA A 250 -24.05 -47.30 12.04
N ARG A 251 -24.78 -48.27 11.50
CA ARG A 251 -25.98 -48.86 12.11
C ARG A 251 -25.90 -50.38 12.05
N GLN A 252 -26.35 -51.04 13.11
CA GLN A 252 -26.49 -52.49 13.14
C GLN A 252 -27.96 -52.91 13.08
N VAL A 253 -28.22 -54.03 12.40
CA VAL A 253 -29.53 -54.66 12.28
C VAL A 253 -29.37 -56.17 12.42
N PHE A 254 -30.29 -56.82 13.16
CA PHE A 254 -30.32 -58.27 13.33
C PHE A 254 -31.55 -58.85 12.63
N ILE A 255 -31.39 -59.97 11.93
CA ILE A 255 -32.47 -60.70 11.23
C ILE A 255 -32.51 -62.17 11.66
N GLU A 256 -33.69 -62.78 11.75
CA GLU A 256 -33.83 -64.21 12.05
C GLU A 256 -33.67 -65.11 10.81
N GLN A 257 -33.50 -66.41 11.03
CA GLN A 257 -33.44 -67.39 9.94
C GLN A 257 -34.77 -67.44 9.18
N GLY A 258 -34.75 -67.01 7.92
CA GLY A 258 -35.94 -66.93 7.06
C GLY A 258 -36.56 -65.53 6.98
N GLU A 259 -36.09 -64.58 7.78
CA GLU A 259 -36.46 -63.17 7.65
C GLU A 259 -35.61 -62.45 6.60
N SER A 260 -36.09 -61.26 6.20
CA SER A 260 -35.34 -60.39 5.31
C SER A 260 -35.63 -58.92 5.59
N ILE A 261 -34.64 -58.07 5.35
CA ILE A 261 -34.77 -56.61 5.42
C ILE A 261 -34.59 -55.98 4.04
N GLN A 262 -35.31 -54.89 3.80
CA GLN A 262 -35.14 -54.04 2.61
C GLN A 262 -34.29 -52.82 2.96
N ILE A 263 -33.18 -52.65 2.24
CA ILE A 263 -32.35 -51.43 2.27
C ILE A 263 -32.17 -50.98 0.81
N ASP A 264 -32.48 -49.72 0.51
CA ASP A 264 -32.40 -49.13 -0.85
C ASP A 264 -33.08 -49.97 -1.95
N ASN A 265 -34.30 -50.45 -1.66
CA ASN A 265 -35.08 -51.34 -2.54
C ASN A 265 -34.41 -52.69 -2.88
N LYS A 266 -33.39 -53.10 -2.12
CA LYS A 266 -32.79 -54.43 -2.20
C LYS A 266 -33.10 -55.25 -0.95
N THR A 267 -33.44 -56.51 -1.16
CA THR A 267 -33.71 -57.48 -0.09
C THR A 267 -32.43 -58.15 0.36
N TYR A 268 -32.22 -58.20 1.67
CA TYR A 268 -31.11 -58.88 2.31
C TYR A 268 -31.66 -59.90 3.32
N SER A 269 -31.24 -61.15 3.17
CA SER A 269 -31.66 -62.28 4.01
C SER A 269 -30.48 -63.05 4.61
N PHE A 270 -29.29 -62.44 4.59
CA PHE A 270 -28.04 -63.00 5.13
C PHE A 270 -27.19 -61.86 5.71
N PRO A 271 -26.31 -62.13 6.69
CA PRO A 271 -25.39 -61.15 7.23
C PRO A 271 -24.50 -60.56 6.14
N THR A 272 -24.44 -59.24 6.10
CA THR A 272 -23.67 -58.48 5.11
C THR A 272 -23.53 -57.03 5.57
N GLU A 273 -22.61 -56.30 4.96
CA GLU A 273 -22.49 -54.86 5.15
C GLU A 273 -23.00 -54.15 3.90
N VAL A 274 -23.90 -53.20 4.10
CA VAL A 274 -24.52 -52.41 3.03
C VAL A 274 -24.14 -50.96 3.20
N THR A 275 -23.52 -50.40 2.17
CA THR A 275 -23.20 -48.96 2.10
C THR A 275 -24.28 -48.23 1.31
N SER A 276 -25.06 -47.39 1.98
CA SER A 276 -26.04 -46.49 1.35
C SER A 276 -25.44 -45.11 1.20
N ARG A 277 -25.50 -44.54 -0.01
CA ARG A 277 -25.03 -43.17 -0.30
C ARG A 277 -26.22 -42.23 -0.40
N TYR A 278 -26.23 -41.20 0.42
CA TYR A 278 -27.25 -40.17 0.40
C TYR A 278 -26.64 -38.86 -0.09
N MET A 279 -27.26 -38.28 -1.11
CA MET A 279 -26.90 -36.94 -1.58
C MET A 279 -27.40 -35.93 -0.55
N SER A 280 -26.48 -35.22 0.11
CA SER A 280 -26.86 -33.99 0.80
C SER A 280 -27.19 -32.91 -0.24
N VAL A 281 -28.02 -31.94 0.15
CA VAL A 281 -28.52 -30.85 -0.73
C VAL A 281 -27.38 -30.02 -1.35
N SER A 282 -26.15 -30.16 -0.86
CA SER A 282 -24.96 -29.40 -1.26
C SER A 282 -23.87 -30.22 -1.97
N GLY A 283 -24.13 -31.49 -2.33
CA GLY A 283 -23.20 -32.30 -3.13
C GLY A 283 -22.06 -32.99 -2.37
N CYS A 284 -22.04 -32.92 -1.04
CA CYS A 284 -21.14 -33.74 -0.23
C CYS A 284 -21.90 -34.98 0.25
N ASP A 285 -21.64 -36.11 -0.40
CA ASP A 285 -22.32 -37.37 -0.13
C ASP A 285 -22.10 -37.80 1.32
N SER A 286 -23.19 -38.14 2.00
CA SER A 286 -23.15 -38.79 3.31
C SER A 286 -23.27 -40.30 3.11
N VAL A 287 -22.56 -41.07 3.94
CA VAL A 287 -22.53 -42.53 3.83
C VAL A 287 -23.14 -43.13 5.09
N ILE A 288 -24.15 -43.99 4.93
CA ILE A 288 -24.64 -44.84 6.01
C ILE A 288 -24.13 -46.26 5.75
N ILE A 289 -23.42 -46.81 6.72
CA ILE A 289 -22.96 -48.19 6.70
C ILE A 289 -23.90 -48.99 7.59
N THR A 290 -24.64 -49.93 7.01
CA THR A 290 -25.54 -50.83 7.75
C THR A 290 -24.94 -52.23 7.81
N THR A 291 -24.57 -52.71 9.00
CA THR A 291 -24.13 -54.08 9.22
C THR A 291 -25.33 -54.94 9.62
N ILE A 292 -25.66 -55.93 8.78
CA ILE A 292 -26.70 -56.91 9.02
C ILE A 292 -26.05 -58.14 9.64
N ASN A 293 -26.57 -58.60 10.77
CA ASN A 293 -26.12 -59.79 11.49
C ASN A 293 -27.27 -60.78 11.68
N TRP A 294 -26.96 -62.05 11.96
CA TRP A 294 -27.96 -62.99 12.43
C TRP A 294 -28.37 -62.62 13.85
N LYS A 295 -29.66 -62.75 14.14
CA LYS A 295 -30.15 -62.87 15.50
C LYS A 295 -29.66 -64.21 16.07
N TYR A 296 -29.10 -64.22 17.27
CA TYR A 296 -28.59 -65.46 17.87
C TYR A 296 -29.75 -66.43 18.17
N ASP A 297 -29.54 -67.72 17.91
CA ASP A 297 -30.51 -68.79 18.20
C ASP A 297 -30.59 -68.99 19.72
N SER A 298 -31.76 -68.69 20.29
CA SER A 298 -32.01 -68.76 21.72
C SER A 298 -32.01 -70.19 22.30
N SER A 299 -31.84 -71.22 21.47
CA SER A 299 -31.86 -72.63 21.87
C SER A 299 -30.49 -73.21 22.28
N GLU A 300 -29.40 -72.46 22.09
CA GLU A 300 -28.04 -72.81 22.56
C GLU A 300 -27.50 -71.84 23.64
N CYS A 301 -28.38 -71.13 24.36
CA CYS A 301 -27.94 -70.18 25.38
C CYS A 301 -27.49 -70.90 26.66
N ASP A 302 -26.21 -70.79 26.97
CA ASP A 302 -25.70 -71.05 28.31
C ASP A 302 -26.34 -70.07 29.32
N GLU A 303 -26.40 -70.46 30.59
CA GLU A 303 -26.93 -69.65 31.69
C GLU A 303 -26.30 -68.24 31.69
N LEU A 304 -27.08 -67.21 32.06
CA LEU A 304 -26.55 -65.86 32.25
C LEU A 304 -25.48 -65.88 33.35
N ILE A 305 -24.29 -65.35 33.05
CA ILE A 305 -23.19 -65.29 34.01
C ILE A 305 -22.80 -63.83 34.24
N PRO A 306 -23.40 -63.17 35.24
CA PRO A 306 -22.93 -61.86 35.71
C PRO A 306 -21.54 -61.97 36.35
N ASP A 307 -20.68 -61.00 36.08
CA ASP A 307 -19.38 -60.92 36.72
C ASP A 307 -19.53 -60.76 38.25
N LYS A 308 -18.66 -61.44 39.00
CA LYS A 308 -18.69 -61.38 40.47
C LYS A 308 -18.08 -60.09 41.02
N TYR A 309 -17.14 -59.51 40.30
CA TYR A 309 -16.41 -58.29 40.66
C TYR A 309 -15.87 -57.62 39.40
N PHE A 310 -15.65 -56.31 39.48
CA PHE A 310 -14.95 -55.52 38.47
C PHE A 310 -14.12 -54.43 39.19
N SER A 311 -13.10 -53.90 38.53
CA SER A 311 -12.16 -52.92 39.08
C SER A 311 -11.99 -51.77 38.07
N PRO A 312 -12.86 -50.74 38.08
CA PRO A 312 -12.86 -49.66 37.10
C PRO A 312 -11.70 -48.67 37.36
N ASN A 313 -10.47 -49.10 37.10
CA ASN A 313 -9.23 -48.34 37.33
C ASN A 313 -8.53 -47.95 36.01
N ASN A 314 -9.14 -48.27 34.87
CA ASN A 314 -8.69 -47.98 33.51
C ASN A 314 -7.34 -48.66 33.16
N ASP A 315 -7.10 -49.86 33.71
CA ASP A 315 -5.94 -50.70 33.38
C ASP A 315 -6.20 -51.72 32.26
N ASN A 316 -7.41 -51.69 31.68
CA ASN A 316 -7.96 -52.59 30.67
C ASN A 316 -8.20 -54.03 31.16
N ILE A 317 -8.20 -54.27 32.48
CA ILE A 317 -8.45 -55.58 33.08
C ILE A 317 -9.70 -55.48 33.97
N GLN A 318 -10.81 -56.07 33.51
CA GLN A 318 -12.08 -56.11 34.27
C GLN A 318 -12.55 -54.71 34.72
N ASP A 319 -12.43 -53.70 33.85
CA ASP A 319 -12.84 -52.31 34.13
C ASP A 319 -14.36 -52.10 34.16
N THR A 320 -15.13 -53.09 33.71
CA THR A 320 -16.58 -53.01 33.64
C THR A 320 -17.21 -54.27 34.21
N TRP A 321 -18.35 -54.10 34.89
CA TRP A 321 -19.23 -55.20 35.23
C TRP A 321 -20.01 -55.63 33.98
N ASN A 322 -19.79 -56.87 33.53
CA ASN A 322 -20.44 -57.44 32.36
C ASN A 322 -21.35 -58.61 32.76
N ILE A 323 -22.29 -58.95 31.88
CA ILE A 323 -23.14 -60.15 32.00
C ILE A 323 -22.90 -60.96 30.74
N LYS A 324 -22.28 -62.13 30.86
CA LYS A 324 -22.04 -63.00 29.72
C LYS A 324 -23.33 -63.65 29.26
N ASN A 325 -23.46 -63.85 27.95
CA ASN A 325 -24.60 -64.44 27.28
C ASN A 325 -25.88 -63.58 27.32
N ILE A 326 -25.81 -62.33 27.80
CA ILE A 326 -26.98 -61.45 27.88
C ILE A 326 -27.49 -61.04 26.50
N GLU A 327 -26.59 -60.97 25.53
CA GLU A 327 -26.88 -60.76 24.11
C GLU A 327 -27.75 -61.84 23.49
N CYS A 328 -27.88 -62.99 24.15
CA CYS A 328 -28.70 -64.11 23.67
C CYS A 328 -30.16 -64.06 24.17
N TYR A 329 -30.48 -63.16 25.10
CA TYR A 329 -31.83 -63.01 25.64
C TYR A 329 -32.50 -61.77 25.04
N GLU A 330 -33.77 -61.90 24.72
CA GLU A 330 -34.63 -60.79 24.28
C GLU A 330 -35.54 -60.36 25.42
N ASP A 331 -35.95 -59.09 25.40
CA ASP A 331 -36.89 -58.53 26.37
C ASP A 331 -36.47 -58.65 27.84
N TYR A 332 -35.16 -58.56 28.13
CA TYR A 332 -34.65 -58.49 29.49
C TYR A 332 -34.63 -57.05 30.02
N VAL A 333 -34.74 -56.94 31.34
CA VAL A 333 -34.44 -55.70 32.07
C VAL A 333 -33.31 -55.96 33.05
N VAL A 334 -32.24 -55.16 32.97
CA VAL A 334 -31.16 -55.16 33.98
C VAL A 334 -31.27 -53.92 34.83
N GLU A 335 -31.43 -54.11 36.14
CA GLU A 335 -31.44 -53.04 37.12
C GLU A 335 -30.27 -53.20 38.09
N ILE A 336 -29.53 -52.11 38.33
CA ILE A 336 -28.39 -52.05 39.26
C ILE A 336 -28.75 -51.10 40.39
N PHE A 337 -28.54 -51.54 41.62
CA PHE A 337 -28.86 -50.81 42.84
C PHE A 337 -27.64 -50.62 43.72
N ASP A 338 -27.58 -49.51 44.45
CA ASP A 338 -26.59 -49.30 45.50
C ASP A 338 -26.83 -50.23 46.72
N ARG A 339 -25.88 -50.25 47.66
CA ARG A 339 -25.97 -51.01 48.91
C ARG A 339 -27.20 -50.70 49.78
N PHE A 340 -27.90 -49.60 49.52
CA PHE A 340 -29.11 -49.15 50.23
C PHE A 340 -30.39 -49.42 49.42
N SER A 341 -30.30 -50.22 48.34
CA SER A 341 -31.42 -50.56 47.45
C SER A 341 -31.97 -49.40 46.62
N LYS A 342 -31.20 -48.33 46.42
CA LYS A 342 -31.56 -47.27 45.48
C LYS A 342 -31.19 -47.70 44.05
N LEU A 343 -32.14 -47.64 43.13
CA LEU A 343 -31.90 -47.87 41.71
C LEU A 343 -30.92 -46.82 41.17
N LEU A 344 -29.83 -47.28 40.56
CA LEU A 344 -28.83 -46.46 39.89
C LEU A 344 -29.05 -46.49 38.38
N ILE A 345 -29.06 -47.68 37.79
CA ILE A 345 -29.12 -47.85 36.34
C ILE A 345 -30.17 -48.88 35.99
N ARG A 346 -30.91 -48.61 34.92
CA ARG A 346 -31.87 -49.53 34.33
C ARG A 346 -31.60 -49.60 32.82
N TYR A 347 -31.45 -50.82 32.32
CA TYR A 347 -31.37 -51.13 30.91
C TYR A 347 -32.63 -51.90 30.51
N ASP A 348 -33.48 -51.29 29.70
CA ASP A 348 -34.63 -51.93 29.07
C ASP A 348 -34.18 -52.48 27.70
N GLY A 349 -33.45 -53.61 27.71
CA GLY A 349 -32.67 -54.10 26.57
C GLY A 349 -31.40 -53.28 26.28
N ASN A 350 -30.60 -53.72 25.29
CA ASN A 350 -29.35 -53.08 24.87
C ASN A 350 -28.36 -52.80 26.03
N PHE A 351 -28.10 -53.83 26.85
CA PHE A 351 -27.16 -53.74 27.96
C PHE A 351 -25.77 -53.27 27.50
N THR A 352 -25.23 -52.27 28.19
CA THR A 352 -23.82 -51.89 28.09
C THR A 352 -23.11 -52.23 29.39
N PRO A 353 -21.92 -52.86 29.35
CA PRO A 353 -21.15 -53.16 30.55
C PRO A 353 -20.96 -51.91 31.42
N TRP A 354 -21.23 -52.05 32.71
CA TRP A 354 -21.23 -50.91 33.62
C TRP A 354 -19.83 -50.64 34.17
N ASN A 355 -19.31 -49.44 33.93
CA ASN A 355 -17.98 -49.00 34.35
C ASN A 355 -17.93 -48.38 35.77
N GLY A 356 -18.99 -48.55 36.57
CA GLY A 356 -19.04 -47.97 37.92
C GLY A 356 -19.35 -46.48 37.97
N ILE A 357 -19.74 -45.85 36.85
CA ILE A 357 -20.15 -44.44 36.81
C ILE A 357 -21.68 -44.33 36.88
N TYR A 358 -22.19 -43.44 37.70
CA TYR A 358 -23.60 -43.05 37.72
C TYR A 358 -23.71 -41.51 37.75
N SER A 359 -24.57 -40.96 36.88
CA SER A 359 -24.74 -39.51 36.71
C SER A 359 -23.43 -38.73 36.48
N GLY A 360 -22.46 -39.33 35.79
CA GLY A 360 -21.15 -38.73 35.48
C GLY A 360 -20.13 -38.77 36.62
N HIS A 361 -20.45 -39.41 37.74
CA HIS A 361 -19.54 -39.57 38.89
C HIS A 361 -19.20 -41.05 39.16
N PRO A 362 -17.96 -41.36 39.56
CA PRO A 362 -17.59 -42.71 39.96
C PRO A 362 -18.28 -43.08 41.28
N GLU A 363 -18.89 -44.25 41.30
CA GLU A 363 -19.56 -44.79 42.48
C GLU A 363 -18.54 -45.43 43.45
N PRO A 364 -18.83 -45.47 44.78
CA PRO A 364 -17.91 -46.00 45.77
C PRO A 364 -17.54 -47.48 45.57
N ALA A 365 -16.35 -47.90 45.97
CA ALA A 365 -15.94 -49.30 46.02
C ALA A 365 -16.64 -50.06 47.17
N THR A 366 -17.89 -50.47 46.95
CA THR A 366 -18.74 -51.19 47.90
C THR A 366 -19.61 -52.21 47.17
N ASP A 367 -20.52 -52.86 47.88
CA ASP A 367 -21.42 -53.86 47.31
C ASP A 367 -22.55 -53.17 46.51
N TYR A 368 -22.88 -53.77 45.38
CA TYR A 368 -24.01 -53.39 44.53
C TYR A 368 -24.90 -54.62 44.32
N TRP A 369 -26.19 -54.36 44.16
CA TRP A 369 -27.17 -55.41 43.88
C TRP A 369 -27.65 -55.28 42.44
N TYR A 370 -27.99 -56.40 41.81
CA TYR A 370 -28.55 -56.40 40.48
C TYR A 370 -29.79 -57.30 40.40
N VAL A 371 -30.69 -56.96 39.49
CA VAL A 371 -31.85 -57.76 39.13
C VAL A 371 -31.89 -57.88 37.62
N ILE A 372 -32.08 -59.10 37.12
CA ILE A 372 -32.28 -59.39 35.70
C ILE A 372 -33.64 -60.09 35.60
N THR A 373 -34.58 -59.50 34.85
CA THR A 373 -35.95 -60.02 34.67
C THR A 373 -36.30 -60.20 33.22
#